data_AF-R9KN63-F1
#
_entry.id   AF-R9KN63-F1
#
_cell.length_a   1.000
_cell.length_b   1.000
_cell.length_c   1.000
_cell.angle_alpha   90.00
_cell.angle_beta   90.00
_cell.angle_gamma   90.00
#
_symmetry.space_group_name_H-M   'P 1'
#
loop_
_entity.id
_entity.type
_entity.pdbx_description
1 polymer ?
#
loop_
_entity_poly.entity_id
_entity_poly.type
_entity_poly.pdbx_seq_one_letter_code
_entity_poly.pdbx_strand_id
1 'polypeptide(L)'
;MFKTLLEQIGDYKKDAILTPVFVVLEVIMEVVIPIMMAAIIDYGLADQSIGRVVMIGLAMIGAAMLALWFGVESGRTASSASSGFAMNLRQAMYEKIQTFSFSNIDKFSTAGLVTRMTTDVMNVQQAFQMSIRICVRAPIMLVSAMVMTFLIHPRFALIFLIVIICLAAVLALISSKANPTLRKVFHEYDELNAKVQENVNGMRVVKSYNFSESQ
;
A
#
# COMPACT_ATOMS: atom_id res chain seq x y z
N MET A 1 10.31 7.66 -16.48
CA MET A 1 8.97 7.41 -15.89
C MET A 1 8.90 7.85 -14.43
N PHE A 2 9.60 7.19 -13.49
CA PHE A 2 9.57 7.59 -12.07
C PHE A 2 10.01 9.03 -11.80
N LYS A 3 11.09 9.52 -12.42
CA LYS A 3 11.53 10.93 -12.28
C LYS A 3 10.46 11.94 -12.70
N THR A 4 9.75 11.66 -13.80
CA THR A 4 8.69 12.51 -14.33
C THR A 4 7.46 12.55 -13.41
N LEU A 5 7.15 11.44 -12.73
CA LEU A 5 6.09 11.38 -11.73
C LEU A 5 6.51 12.09 -10.43
N LEU A 6 7.75 11.92 -9.98
CA LEU A 6 8.31 12.62 -8.82
C LEU A 6 8.33 14.14 -8.99
N GLU A 7 8.46 14.62 -10.24
CA GLU A 7 8.39 16.04 -10.57
C GLU A 7 7.00 16.64 -10.31
N GLN A 8 5.94 15.84 -10.51
CA GLN A 8 4.55 16.24 -10.26
C GLN A 8 4.17 16.33 -8.78
N ILE A 9 5.06 15.90 -7.87
CA ILE A 9 4.89 16.15 -6.42
C ILE A 9 4.94 17.66 -6.13
N GLY A 10 5.64 18.44 -6.95
CA GLY A 10 5.54 19.90 -6.98
C GLY A 10 5.65 20.56 -5.60
N ASP A 11 4.63 21.33 -5.23
CA ASP A 11 4.53 22.10 -3.98
C ASP A 11 4.26 21.23 -2.73
N TYR A 12 3.78 19.98 -2.92
CA TYR A 12 3.44 19.06 -1.83
C TYR A 12 4.62 18.21 -1.34
N LYS A 13 5.85 18.56 -1.74
CA LYS A 13 7.08 17.89 -1.27
C LYS A 13 7.22 17.92 0.25
N LYS A 14 6.74 18.99 0.91
CA LYS A 14 6.78 19.10 2.37
C LYS A 14 5.93 18.01 3.03
N ASP A 15 4.69 17.86 2.61
CA ASP A 15 3.76 16.85 3.13
C ASP A 15 4.23 15.43 2.81
N ALA A 16 4.82 15.23 1.63
CA ALA A 16 5.38 13.95 1.20
C ALA A 16 6.58 13.51 2.06
N ILE A 17 7.37 14.46 2.60
CA ILE A 17 8.50 14.17 3.49
C ILE A 17 8.05 14.08 4.95
N LEU A 18 7.11 14.91 5.38
CA LEU A 18 6.55 14.89 6.74
C LEU A 18 5.81 13.58 7.04
N THR A 19 5.14 13.01 6.04
CA THR A 19 4.38 11.76 6.19
C THR A 19 5.26 10.60 6.72
N PRO A 20 6.39 10.23 6.07
CA PRO A 20 7.33 9.24 6.59
C PRO A 20 7.77 9.53 8.03
N VAL A 21 8.06 10.79 8.36
CA VAL A 21 8.53 11.18 9.70
C VAL A 21 7.46 10.88 10.75
N PHE A 22 6.21 11.25 10.51
CA PHE A 22 5.11 10.93 11.42
C PHE A 22 4.87 9.43 11.52
N VAL A 23 5.00 8.68 10.43
CA VAL A 23 4.92 7.20 10.46
C VAL A 23 6.04 6.60 11.33
N VAL A 24 7.26 7.13 11.26
CA VAL A 24 8.37 6.66 12.11
C VAL A 24 8.04 6.89 13.59
N LEU A 25 7.56 8.09 13.93
CA LEU A 25 7.20 8.46 15.30
C LEU A 25 6.03 7.61 15.82
N GLU A 26 5.01 7.39 14.99
CA GLU A 26 3.88 6.50 15.27
C GLU A 26 4.38 5.09 15.64
N VAL A 27 5.22 4.50 14.79
CA VAL A 27 5.77 3.14 15.01
C VAL A 27 6.61 3.06 16.28
N ILE A 28 7.44 4.07 16.57
CA ILE A 28 8.24 4.09 17.80
C ILE A 28 7.32 4.09 19.02
N MET A 29 6.26 4.90 19.02
CA MET A 29 5.30 4.93 20.13
C MET A 29 4.56 3.60 20.29
N GLU A 30 4.14 2.97 19.19
CA GLU A 30 3.52 1.63 19.22
C GLU A 30 4.46 0.57 19.83
N VAL A 31 5.76 0.64 19.51
CA VAL A 31 6.77 -0.31 19.98
C VAL A 31 7.16 -0.11 21.45
N VAL A 32 6.95 1.08 22.01
CA VAL A 32 7.18 1.36 23.45
C VAL A 32 6.07 0.78 24.33
N ILE A 33 4.84 0.62 23.80
CA ILE A 33 3.69 0.09 24.58
C ILE A 33 3.98 -1.29 25.20
N PRO A 34 4.49 -2.30 24.46
CA PRO A 34 4.87 -3.60 25.03
C PRO A 34 5.92 -3.53 26.15
N ILE A 35 6.82 -2.54 26.13
CA ILE A 35 7.86 -2.38 27.15
C ILE A 35 7.25 -1.87 28.45
N MET A 36 6.35 -0.89 28.35
CA MET A 36 5.60 -0.44 29.50
C MET A 36 4.71 -1.57 30.06
N MET A 37 4.16 -2.42 29.19
CA MET A 37 3.43 -3.62 29.63
C MET A 37 4.34 -4.61 30.39
N ALA A 38 5.55 -4.87 29.89
CA ALA A 38 6.52 -5.70 30.61
C ALA A 38 6.89 -5.09 31.97
N ALA A 39 7.11 -3.78 32.03
CA ALA A 39 7.37 -3.06 33.28
C ALA A 39 6.19 -3.14 34.26
N ILE A 40 4.94 -3.13 33.80
CA ILE A 40 3.78 -3.37 34.66
C ILE A 40 3.82 -4.77 35.26
N ILE A 41 4.18 -5.79 34.47
CA ILE A 41 4.26 -7.16 34.97
C ILE A 41 5.39 -7.27 36.00
N ASP A 42 6.59 -6.80 35.67
CA ASP A 42 7.77 -6.94 36.51
C ASP A 42 7.63 -6.14 37.83
N TYR A 43 7.25 -4.86 37.78
CA TYR A 43 7.14 -4.02 38.97
C TYR A 43 5.79 -4.13 39.69
N GLY A 44 4.73 -4.53 38.97
CA GLY A 44 3.39 -4.66 39.54
C GLY A 44 3.19 -5.96 40.31
N LEU A 45 3.72 -7.08 39.81
CA LEU A 45 3.63 -8.36 40.50
C LEU A 45 4.73 -8.55 41.54
N ALA A 46 5.96 -8.07 41.30
CA ALA A 46 7.06 -8.31 42.25
C ALA A 46 6.99 -7.44 43.51
N ASP A 47 6.59 -6.17 43.38
CA ASP A 47 6.61 -5.19 44.47
C ASP A 47 5.22 -4.92 45.10
N GLN A 48 4.14 -5.57 44.60
CA GLN A 48 2.73 -5.35 44.98
C GLN A 48 2.30 -3.86 45.03
N SER A 49 3.00 -2.99 44.32
CA SER A 49 2.80 -1.53 44.42
C SER A 49 1.82 -1.04 43.37
N ILE A 50 0.53 -1.06 43.72
CA ILE A 50 -0.59 -0.62 42.85
C ILE A 50 -0.35 0.80 42.30
N GLY A 51 0.25 1.69 43.09
CA GLY A 51 0.56 3.05 42.65
C GLY A 51 1.50 3.13 41.44
N ARG A 52 2.53 2.28 41.37
CA ARG A 52 3.44 2.23 40.21
C ARG A 52 2.74 1.66 38.98
N VAL A 53 1.91 0.63 39.17
CA VAL A 53 1.11 0.05 38.08
C VAL A 53 0.18 1.09 37.46
N VAL A 54 -0.54 1.85 38.29
CA VAL A 54 -1.44 2.91 37.82
C VAL A 54 -0.67 4.01 37.10
N MET A 55 0.50 4.42 37.60
CA MET A 55 1.34 5.44 36.95
C MET A 55 1.85 4.98 35.58
N ILE A 56 2.37 3.74 35.47
CA ILE A 56 2.82 3.19 34.19
C ILE A 56 1.63 2.97 33.24
N GLY A 57 0.48 2.52 33.75
CA GLY A 57 -0.74 2.37 32.98
C GLY A 57 -1.26 3.70 32.41
N LEU A 58 -1.21 4.78 33.20
CA LEU A 58 -1.52 6.12 32.71
C LEU A 58 -0.51 6.60 31.66
N ALA A 59 0.77 6.32 31.85
CA ALA A 59 1.80 6.61 30.84
C ALA A 59 1.56 5.82 29.53
N MET A 60 1.09 4.57 29.62
CA MET A 60 0.71 3.77 28.45
C MET A 60 -0.45 4.39 27.68
N ILE A 61 -1.48 4.86 28.37
CA ILE A 61 -2.60 5.57 27.74
C ILE A 61 -2.09 6.84 27.05
N GLY A 62 -1.19 7.59 27.69
CA GLY A 62 -0.54 8.76 27.09
C GLY A 62 0.21 8.41 25.81
N ALA A 63 1.03 7.36 25.83
CA ALA A 63 1.76 6.89 24.66
C ALA A 63 0.83 6.42 23.53
N ALA A 64 -0.27 5.72 23.86
CA ALA A 64 -1.27 5.28 22.89
C ALA A 64 -1.99 6.48 22.24
N MET A 65 -2.32 7.51 23.02
CA MET A 65 -2.90 8.75 22.48
C MET A 65 -1.92 9.49 21.56
N LEU A 66 -0.63 9.53 21.92
CA LEU A 66 0.40 10.11 21.06
C LEU A 66 0.59 9.30 19.77
N ALA A 67 0.62 7.97 19.85
CA ALA A 67 0.67 7.11 18.67
C ALA A 67 -0.52 7.36 17.74
N LEU A 68 -1.73 7.44 18.30
CA LEU A 68 -2.95 7.76 17.55
C LEU A 68 -2.86 9.15 16.91
N TRP A 69 -2.36 10.16 17.62
CA TRP A 69 -2.19 11.50 17.09
C TRP A 69 -1.20 11.52 15.91
N PHE A 70 -0.04 10.86 16.04
CA PHE A 70 0.91 10.72 14.93
C PHE A 70 0.33 9.93 13.75
N GLY A 71 -0.47 8.90 14.01
CA GLY A 71 -1.14 8.14 12.95
C GLY A 71 -2.23 8.91 12.20
N VAL A 72 -2.95 9.79 12.90
CA VAL A 72 -3.94 10.69 12.29
C VAL A 72 -3.23 11.76 11.45
N GLU A 73 -2.19 12.40 12.00
CA GLU A 73 -1.42 13.41 11.27
C GLU A 73 -0.68 12.81 10.07
N SER A 74 -0.10 11.60 10.20
CA SER A 74 0.50 10.88 9.08
C SER A 74 -0.53 10.58 7.98
N GLY A 75 -1.76 10.20 8.37
CA GLY A 75 -2.87 9.98 7.44
C GLY A 75 -3.31 11.24 6.71
N ARG A 76 -3.38 12.38 7.43
CA ARG A 76 -3.74 13.69 6.88
C ARG A 76 -2.70 14.20 5.89
N THR A 77 -1.42 14.22 6.28
CA THR A 77 -0.34 14.65 5.39
C THR A 77 -0.19 13.72 4.19
N ALA A 78 -0.39 12.41 4.36
CA ALA A 78 -0.36 11.46 3.25
C ALA A 78 -1.49 11.71 2.24
N SER A 79 -2.70 12.01 2.73
CA SER A 79 -3.86 12.31 1.90
C SER A 79 -3.71 13.63 1.15
N SER A 80 -3.20 14.66 1.84
CA SER A 80 -2.86 15.96 1.23
C SER A 80 -1.83 15.78 0.12
N ALA A 81 -0.71 15.10 0.42
CA ALA A 81 0.36 14.86 -0.54
C ALA A 81 -0.11 14.04 -1.76
N SER A 82 -0.89 12.98 -1.55
CA SER A 82 -1.38 12.14 -2.65
C SER A 82 -2.41 12.85 -3.51
N SER A 83 -3.32 13.63 -2.90
CA SER A 83 -4.33 14.38 -3.61
C SER A 83 -3.74 15.54 -4.40
N GLY A 84 -2.76 16.25 -3.82
CA GLY A 84 -2.00 17.31 -4.50
C GLY A 84 -1.19 16.77 -5.69
N PHE A 85 -0.51 15.64 -5.50
CA PHE A 85 0.17 14.93 -6.59
C PHE A 85 -0.81 14.52 -7.72
N ALA A 86 -1.97 13.98 -7.36
CA ALA A 86 -2.98 13.59 -8.33
C ALA A 86 -3.58 14.80 -9.07
N MET A 87 -3.75 15.94 -8.40
CA MET A 87 -4.21 17.19 -9.00
C MET A 87 -3.21 17.68 -10.07
N ASN A 88 -1.93 17.79 -9.71
CA ASN A 88 -0.87 18.21 -10.64
C ASN A 88 -0.77 17.26 -11.83
N LEU A 89 -0.85 15.96 -11.58
CA LEU A 89 -0.81 14.94 -12.63
C LEU A 89 -2.01 15.07 -13.59
N ARG A 90 -3.24 15.26 -13.08
CA ARG A 90 -4.41 15.47 -13.93
C ARG A 90 -4.30 16.73 -14.75
N GLN A 91 -3.81 17.82 -14.15
CA GLN A 91 -3.64 19.09 -14.86
C GLN A 91 -2.60 18.96 -15.99
N ALA A 92 -1.42 18.40 -15.71
CA ALA A 92 -0.39 18.18 -16.72
C ALA A 92 -0.87 17.25 -17.85
N MET A 93 -1.65 16.20 -17.53
CA MET A 93 -2.27 15.33 -18.52
C MET A 93 -3.29 16.08 -19.38
N TYR A 94 -4.13 16.90 -18.75
CA TYR A 94 -5.15 17.69 -19.44
C TYR A 94 -4.53 18.71 -20.41
N GLU A 95 -3.55 19.48 -19.96
CA GLU A 95 -2.79 20.41 -20.81
C GLU A 95 -2.13 19.68 -21.98
N LYS A 96 -1.58 18.48 -21.74
CA LYS A 96 -0.97 17.68 -22.80
C LYS A 96 -2.00 17.20 -23.82
N ILE A 97 -3.17 16.75 -23.38
CA ILE A 97 -4.25 16.29 -24.25
C ILE A 97 -4.77 17.43 -25.14
N GLN A 98 -4.82 18.67 -24.64
CA GLN A 98 -5.20 19.82 -25.47
C GLN A 98 -4.24 20.08 -26.64
N THR A 99 -2.98 19.65 -26.54
CA THR A 99 -2.00 19.78 -27.62
C THR A 99 -2.03 18.61 -28.62
N PHE A 100 -2.92 17.64 -28.45
CA PHE A 100 -3.00 16.49 -29.35
C PHE A 100 -3.64 16.85 -30.69
N SER A 101 -3.06 16.33 -31.77
CA SER A 101 -3.70 16.32 -33.08
C SER A 101 -4.88 15.34 -33.10
N PHE A 102 -5.79 15.49 -34.06
CA PHE A 102 -6.91 14.54 -34.26
C PHE A 102 -6.43 13.09 -34.39
N SER A 103 -5.30 12.84 -35.09
CA SER A 103 -4.69 11.51 -35.21
C SER A 103 -4.26 10.92 -33.85
N ASN A 104 -3.79 11.76 -32.91
CA ASN A 104 -3.44 11.29 -31.57
C ASN A 104 -4.68 10.99 -30.73
N ILE A 105 -5.75 11.76 -30.89
CA ILE A 105 -7.03 11.52 -30.18
C ILE A 105 -7.66 10.21 -30.68
N ASP A 106 -7.68 9.96 -31.99
CA ASP A 106 -8.18 8.71 -32.55
C ASP A 106 -7.38 7.50 -32.08
N LYS A 107 -6.05 7.65 -31.94
CA LYS A 107 -5.17 6.59 -31.42
C LYS A 107 -5.47 6.23 -29.97
N PHE A 108 -5.75 7.22 -29.11
CA PHE A 108 -6.00 6.97 -27.69
C PHE A 108 -7.48 6.80 -27.34
N SER A 109 -8.40 7.14 -28.26
CA SER A 109 -9.84 7.27 -28.05
C SER A 109 -10.21 8.26 -26.95
N THR A 110 -11.26 9.05 -27.15
CA THR A 110 -11.79 9.95 -26.12
C THR A 110 -12.14 9.20 -24.84
N ALA A 111 -12.72 8.00 -24.94
CA ALA A 111 -13.05 7.18 -23.78
C ALA A 111 -11.79 6.71 -23.03
N GLY A 112 -10.75 6.29 -23.76
CA GLY A 112 -9.48 5.85 -23.17
C GLY A 112 -8.73 6.98 -22.45
N LEU A 113 -8.78 8.20 -23.00
CA LEU A 113 -8.22 9.39 -22.36
C LEU A 113 -8.94 9.73 -21.05
N VAL A 114 -10.27 9.59 -21.00
CA VAL A 114 -11.05 9.79 -19.77
C VAL A 114 -10.65 8.77 -18.71
N THR A 115 -10.61 7.47 -19.03
CA THR A 115 -10.20 6.42 -18.07
C THR A 115 -8.79 6.65 -17.53
N ARG A 116 -7.86 7.13 -18.37
CA ARG A 116 -6.50 7.47 -17.93
C ARG A 116 -6.47 8.66 -16.98
N MET A 117 -7.26 9.70 -17.23
CA MET A 117 -7.33 10.87 -16.33
C MET A 117 -8.07 10.60 -15.02
N THR A 118 -8.92 9.57 -14.98
CA THR A 118 -9.67 9.19 -13.78
C THR A 118 -9.06 7.99 -13.08
N THR A 119 -9.33 6.78 -13.58
CA THR A 119 -8.97 5.51 -12.96
C THR A 119 -7.46 5.34 -12.82
N ASP A 120 -6.68 5.61 -13.86
CA ASP A 120 -5.23 5.40 -13.78
C ASP A 120 -4.58 6.40 -12.83
N VAL A 121 -5.01 7.67 -12.84
CA VAL A 121 -4.55 8.64 -11.85
C VAL A 121 -4.96 8.23 -10.42
N MET A 122 -6.17 7.71 -10.21
CA MET A 122 -6.58 7.21 -8.89
C MET A 122 -5.71 6.04 -8.41
N ASN A 123 -5.37 5.11 -9.31
CA ASN A 123 -4.46 4.00 -9.00
C ASN A 123 -3.07 4.51 -8.63
N VAL A 124 -2.55 5.49 -9.39
CA VAL A 124 -1.24 6.12 -9.13
C VAL A 124 -1.26 6.92 -7.82
N GLN A 125 -2.37 7.60 -7.50
CA GLN A 125 -2.58 8.30 -6.23
C GLN A 125 -2.54 7.33 -5.05
N GLN A 126 -3.27 6.22 -5.12
CA GLN A 126 -3.27 5.19 -4.07
C GLN A 126 -1.89 4.52 -3.94
N ALA A 127 -1.24 4.20 -5.06
CA ALA A 127 0.11 3.65 -5.04
C ALA A 127 1.11 4.60 -4.36
N PHE A 128 1.02 5.91 -4.64
CA PHE A 128 1.83 6.92 -3.98
C PHE A 128 1.55 6.98 -2.47
N GLN A 129 0.27 7.01 -2.07
CA GLN A 129 -0.13 7.02 -0.65
C GLN A 129 0.36 5.77 0.10
N MET A 130 0.24 4.59 -0.51
CA MET A 130 0.76 3.34 0.06
C MET A 130 2.28 3.36 0.17
N SER A 131 2.97 3.94 -0.82
CA SER A 131 4.44 4.02 -0.82
C SER A 131 4.97 4.89 0.32
N ILE A 132 4.40 6.08 0.52
CA ILE A 132 4.88 6.99 1.58
C ILE A 132 4.48 6.55 2.99
N ARG A 133 3.44 5.71 3.12
CA ARG A 133 2.90 5.27 4.42
C ARG A 133 3.22 3.82 4.73
N ILE A 134 2.66 2.87 3.99
CA ILE A 134 2.78 1.43 4.30
C ILE A 134 4.18 0.91 3.99
N CYS A 135 4.76 1.31 2.85
CA CYS A 135 6.10 0.86 2.45
C CYS A 135 7.19 1.40 3.39
N VAL A 136 6.97 2.53 4.05
CA VAL A 136 7.84 3.07 5.11
C VAL A 136 7.55 2.40 6.45
N ARG A 137 6.27 2.26 6.83
CA ARG A 137 5.85 1.70 8.12
C ARG A 137 6.35 0.28 8.32
N ALA A 138 6.14 -0.60 7.33
CA ALA A 138 6.45 -2.03 7.45
C ALA A 138 7.93 -2.34 7.79
N PRO A 139 8.94 -1.82 7.05
CA PRO A 139 10.33 -2.08 7.39
C PRO A 139 10.75 -1.41 8.69
N ILE A 140 10.25 -0.21 8.99
CA ILE A 140 10.58 0.46 10.25
C ILE A 140 10.03 -0.34 11.43
N MET A 141 8.78 -0.80 11.35
CA MET A 141 8.15 -1.64 12.37
C MET A 141 8.91 -2.95 12.58
N LEU A 142 9.33 -3.61 11.49
CA LEU A 142 10.13 -4.82 11.55
C LEU A 142 11.46 -4.55 12.27
N VAL A 143 12.20 -3.51 11.88
CA VAL A 143 13.49 -3.17 12.46
C VAL A 143 13.34 -2.76 13.93
N SER A 144 12.39 -1.90 14.26
CA SER A 144 12.16 -1.43 15.63
C SER A 144 11.73 -2.57 16.56
N ALA A 145 10.83 -3.46 16.11
CA ALA A 145 10.42 -4.63 16.87
C ALA A 145 11.58 -5.61 17.09
N MET A 146 12.42 -5.83 16.07
CA MET A 146 13.62 -6.66 16.18
C MET A 146 14.63 -6.07 17.17
N VAL A 147 14.93 -4.77 17.06
CA VAL A 147 15.83 -4.07 17.99
C VAL A 147 15.32 -4.18 19.43
N MET A 148 14.02 -3.94 19.66
CA MET A 148 13.45 -4.09 21.01
C MET A 148 13.52 -5.51 21.53
N THR A 149 13.23 -6.51 20.69
CA THR A 149 13.31 -7.91 21.11
C THR A 149 14.74 -8.29 21.49
N PHE A 150 15.74 -7.78 20.77
CA PHE A 150 17.16 -7.94 21.11
C PHE A 150 17.53 -7.28 22.43
N LEU A 151 16.98 -6.10 22.73
CA LEU A 151 17.21 -5.40 24.00
C LEU A 151 16.60 -6.12 25.20
N ILE A 152 15.43 -6.75 25.04
CA ILE A 152 14.76 -7.49 26.11
C ILE A 152 15.46 -8.83 26.38
N HIS A 153 15.62 -9.67 25.35
CA HIS A 153 16.26 -10.97 25.53
C HIS A 153 16.92 -11.49 24.23
N PRO A 154 18.26 -11.41 24.11
CA PRO A 154 18.96 -11.68 22.85
C PRO A 154 18.82 -13.13 22.36
N ARG A 155 18.64 -14.10 23.27
CA ARG A 155 18.40 -15.51 22.89
C ARG A 155 17.03 -15.70 22.20
N PHE A 156 15.99 -14.99 22.65
CA PHE A 156 14.67 -15.08 22.01
C PHE A 156 14.66 -14.33 20.67
N ALA A 157 15.38 -13.21 20.58
CA ALA A 157 15.53 -12.45 19.34
C ALA A 157 16.13 -13.29 18.19
N LEU A 158 17.11 -14.14 18.47
CA LEU A 158 17.70 -15.05 17.48
C LEU A 158 16.68 -16.09 16.97
N ILE A 159 15.85 -16.63 17.85
CA ILE A 159 14.77 -17.55 17.45
C ILE A 159 13.78 -16.83 16.55
N PHE A 160 13.34 -15.63 16.92
CA PHE A 160 12.45 -14.81 16.08
C PHE A 160 13.04 -14.49 14.72
N LEU A 161 14.33 -14.17 14.64
CA LEU A 161 15.02 -13.92 13.37
C LEU A 161 14.96 -15.14 12.45
N ILE A 162 15.26 -16.33 12.97
CA ILE A 162 15.22 -17.58 12.20
C ILE A 162 13.78 -17.85 11.71
N VAL A 163 12.77 -17.63 12.55
CA VAL A 163 11.36 -17.80 12.17
C VAL A 163 10.97 -16.83 11.06
N ILE A 164 11.38 -15.56 11.14
CA ILE A 164 11.11 -14.55 10.10
C ILE A 164 11.75 -14.96 8.76
N ILE A 165 13.00 -15.43 8.78
CA ILE A 165 13.70 -15.89 7.57
C ILE A 165 13.00 -17.12 6.97
N CYS A 166 12.59 -18.08 7.81
CA CYS A 166 11.85 -19.26 7.36
C CYS A 166 10.50 -18.88 6.73
N LEU A 167 9.73 -18.00 7.37
CA LEU A 167 8.49 -17.47 6.83
C LEU A 167 8.70 -16.76 5.49
N ALA A 168 9.72 -15.92 5.40
CA ALA A 168 10.07 -15.23 4.16
C ALA A 168 10.43 -16.20 3.03
N ALA A 169 11.17 -17.28 3.35
CA ALA A 169 11.51 -18.32 2.39
C ALA A 169 10.26 -19.09 1.90
N VAL A 170 9.35 -19.47 2.81
CA VAL A 170 8.09 -20.14 2.44
C VAL A 170 7.23 -19.23 1.57
N LEU A 171 7.09 -17.96 1.94
CA LEU A 171 6.38 -16.95 1.13
C LEU A 171 7.00 -16.79 -0.25
N ALA A 172 8.33 -16.72 -0.34
CA ALA A 172 9.05 -16.63 -1.61
C ALA A 172 8.81 -17.86 -2.49
N LEU A 173 8.82 -19.07 -1.91
CA LEU A 173 8.53 -20.31 -2.63
C LEU A 173 7.09 -20.33 -3.16
N ILE A 174 6.10 -20.01 -2.32
CA ILE A 174 4.70 -19.91 -2.73
C ILE A 174 4.54 -18.89 -3.84
N SER A 175 5.10 -17.69 -3.66
CA SER A 175 4.99 -16.59 -4.63
C SER A 175 5.65 -16.95 -5.97
N SER A 176 6.82 -17.61 -5.94
CA SER A 176 7.53 -18.07 -7.15
C SER A 176 6.74 -19.09 -7.96
N LYS A 177 5.88 -19.89 -7.31
CA LYS A 177 5.05 -20.92 -7.94
C LYS A 177 3.65 -20.38 -8.33
N ALA A 178 3.12 -19.45 -7.55
CA ALA A 178 1.84 -18.80 -7.81
C ALA A 178 1.91 -17.81 -8.99
N ASN A 179 2.95 -16.97 -9.08
CA ASN A 179 3.10 -15.99 -10.16
C ASN A 179 3.03 -16.57 -11.59
N PRO A 180 3.75 -17.65 -11.94
CA PRO A 180 3.65 -18.24 -13.26
C PRO A 180 2.27 -18.86 -13.52
N THR A 181 1.65 -19.44 -12.48
CA THR A 181 0.29 -20.00 -12.58
C THR A 181 -0.74 -18.91 -12.84
N LEU A 182 -0.67 -17.80 -12.11
CA LEU A 182 -1.51 -16.61 -12.34
C LEU A 182 -1.35 -16.08 -13.76
N ARG A 183 -0.13 -16.00 -14.29
CA ARG A 183 0.11 -15.57 -15.68
C ARG A 183 -0.55 -16.49 -16.70
N LYS A 184 -0.52 -17.81 -16.49
CA LYS A 184 -1.20 -18.77 -17.37
C LYS A 184 -2.71 -18.59 -17.34
N VAL A 185 -3.27 -18.45 -16.15
CA VAL A 185 -4.70 -18.21 -15.94
C VAL A 185 -5.14 -16.91 -16.63
N PHE A 186 -4.39 -15.82 -16.49
CA PHE A 186 -4.69 -14.58 -17.20
C PHE A 186 -4.67 -14.75 -18.72
N HIS A 187 -3.75 -15.55 -19.27
CA HIS A 187 -3.70 -15.80 -20.71
C HIS A 187 -4.91 -16.60 -21.22
N GLU A 188 -5.33 -17.65 -20.50
CA GLU A 188 -6.52 -18.43 -20.84
C GLU A 188 -7.81 -17.60 -20.71
N TYR A 189 -7.89 -16.73 -19.70
CA TYR A 189 -9.01 -15.79 -19.58
C TYR A 189 -9.09 -14.83 -20.77
N ASP A 190 -7.95 -14.28 -21.22
CA ASP A 190 -7.90 -13.39 -22.38
C ASP A 190 -8.35 -14.10 -23.67
N GLU A 191 -7.91 -15.35 -23.88
CA GLU A 191 -8.35 -16.16 -25.03
C GLU A 191 -9.85 -16.49 -24.99
N LEU A 192 -10.37 -16.86 -23.82
CA LEU A 192 -11.80 -17.12 -23.64
C LEU A 192 -12.61 -15.86 -23.97
N ASN A 193 -12.17 -14.72 -23.45
CA ASN A 193 -12.85 -13.46 -23.66
C ASN A 193 -12.83 -13.05 -25.14
N ALA A 194 -11.71 -13.28 -25.84
CA ALA A 194 -11.59 -13.07 -27.28
C ALA A 194 -12.59 -13.95 -28.08
N LYS A 195 -12.68 -15.24 -27.77
CA LYS A 195 -13.64 -16.16 -28.43
C LYS A 195 -15.09 -15.79 -28.15
N VAL A 196 -15.41 -15.39 -26.92
CA VAL A 196 -16.76 -14.92 -26.57
C VAL A 196 -17.09 -13.64 -27.35
N GLN A 197 -16.16 -12.69 -27.43
CA GLN A 197 -16.36 -11.45 -28.16
C GLN A 197 -16.50 -11.66 -29.68
N GLU A 198 -15.74 -12.60 -30.25
CA GLU A 198 -15.88 -13.04 -31.63
C GLU A 198 -17.25 -13.67 -31.89
N ASN A 199 -17.70 -14.59 -31.03
CA ASN A 199 -19.03 -15.21 -31.15
C ASN A 199 -20.17 -14.19 -31.02
N VAL A 200 -20.05 -13.20 -30.13
CA VAL A 200 -21.05 -12.13 -29.97
C VAL A 200 -21.10 -11.24 -31.21
N ASN A 201 -19.95 -10.86 -31.78
CA ASN A 201 -19.90 -10.07 -33.01
C ASN A 201 -20.34 -10.87 -34.24
N GLY A 202 -19.99 -12.15 -34.31
CA GLY A 202 -20.35 -13.10 -35.35
C GLY A 202 -21.78 -13.64 -35.23
N MET A 203 -22.50 -13.32 -34.15
CA MET A 203 -23.83 -13.86 -33.88
C MET A 203 -24.83 -13.57 -35.00
N ARG A 204 -24.72 -12.42 -35.68
CA ARG A 204 -25.55 -12.10 -36.87
C ARG A 204 -25.23 -13.00 -38.06
N VAL A 205 -23.96 -13.34 -38.28
CA VAL A 205 -23.51 -14.25 -39.35
C VAL A 205 -23.99 -15.67 -39.06
N VAL A 206 -23.82 -16.15 -37.83
CA VAL A 206 -24.26 -17.49 -37.39
C VAL A 206 -25.78 -17.63 -37.46
N LYS A 207 -26.55 -16.63 -37.02
CA LYS A 207 -28.03 -16.62 -37.13
C LYS A 207 -28.52 -16.52 -38.58
N SER A 208 -27.80 -15.82 -39.47
CA SER A 208 -28.18 -15.72 -40.88
C SER A 208 -28.05 -17.05 -41.66
N TYR A 209 -27.28 -18.00 -41.12
CA TYR A 209 -27.05 -19.31 -41.73
C TYR A 209 -27.89 -20.45 -41.10
N ASN A 210 -28.89 -20.17 -40.25
CA ASN A 210 -29.72 -21.18 -39.57
C ASN A 210 -28.92 -22.27 -38.80
N PHE A 211 -27.71 -21.96 -38.32
CA PHE A 211 -26.87 -22.89 -37.55
C PHE A 211 -27.26 -23.00 -36.06
N SER A 212 -28.41 -22.45 -35.65
CA SER A 212 -28.81 -22.39 -34.24
C SER A 212 -29.17 -23.73 -33.59
N GLU A 213 -29.02 -24.85 -34.31
CA GLU A 213 -29.44 -26.19 -33.84
C GLU A 213 -28.39 -27.31 -34.02
N SER A 214 -27.14 -27.00 -34.37
CA SER A 214 -26.09 -28.03 -34.42
C SER A 214 -24.84 -27.67 -33.61
N GLN A 215 -24.81 -28.28 -32.41
CA GLN A 215 -23.76 -28.35 -31.37
C GLN A 215 -23.75 -27.25 -30.30
#